data_AF-A0A534FF85-F1
#
_entry.id   AF-A0A534FF85-F1
#
_cell.length_a   1.000
_cell.length_b   1.000
_cell.length_c   1.000
_cell.angle_alpha   90.00
_cell.angle_beta   90.00
_cell.angle_gamma   90.00
#
_symmetry.space_group_name_H-M   'P 1'
#
loop_
_entity.id
_entity.type
_entity.pdbx_description
1 polymer ?
#
loop_
_entity_poly.entity_id
_entity_poly.type
_entity_poly.pdbx_seq_one_letter_code
_entity_poly.pdbx_strand_id
1 'polypeptide(L)'
;GPNSERGIYRSLDGGVTWQRVLYKDADTGGSAVAIDPSQPDIVYAGLWQSRLGPWEDKNEFQGTGGGLFKSTDGGTTWKPLTAGLPPNLVQAN
;
A
#
# COMPACT_ATOMS: atom_id res chain seq x y z
N GLY A 1 12.94 9.23 -8.13
CA GLY A 1 13.82 8.15 -7.68
C GLY A 1 13.31 7.51 -6.40
N PRO A 2 14.18 6.83 -5.63
CA PRO A 2 13.85 6.34 -4.29
C PRO A 2 13.37 7.49 -3.41
N ASN A 3 12.29 7.29 -2.66
CA ASN A 3 11.75 8.27 -1.72
C ASN A 3 11.31 7.57 -0.43
N SER A 4 11.92 7.96 0.69
CA SER A 4 11.61 7.42 2.00
C SER A 4 10.26 7.89 2.55
N GLU A 5 9.58 8.86 1.93
CA GLU A 5 8.26 9.38 2.32
C GLU A 5 7.09 8.63 1.65
N ARG A 6 7.36 7.56 0.91
CA ARG A 6 6.31 6.69 0.36
C ARG A 6 5.55 5.95 1.46
N GLY A 7 4.37 5.42 1.11
CA GLY A 7 3.58 4.55 1.98
C GLY A 7 2.13 4.99 2.11
N ILE A 8 1.41 4.38 3.05
CA ILE A 8 0.07 4.78 3.46
C ILE A 8 0.17 5.57 4.76
N TYR A 9 -0.54 6.69 4.78
CA TYR A 9 -0.65 7.57 5.93
C TYR A 9 -2.09 7.58 6.43
N ARG A 10 -2.25 7.71 7.75
CA ARG A 10 -3.55 7.78 8.43
C ARG A 10 -3.59 9.00 9.33
N SER A 11 -4.75 9.64 9.37
CA SER A 11 -5.10 10.65 10.37
C SER A 11 -6.26 10.14 11.24
N LEU A 12 -6.26 10.55 12.51
CA LEU A 12 -7.36 10.29 13.46
C LEU A 12 -8.03 11.59 13.93
N ASP A 13 -7.63 12.74 13.38
CA ASP A 13 -8.04 14.08 13.81
C ASP A 13 -8.56 14.93 12.64
N GLY A 14 -9.10 14.27 11.60
CA GLY A 14 -9.68 14.95 10.44
C GLY A 14 -8.64 15.55 9.48
N GLY A 15 -7.40 15.06 9.52
CA GLY A 15 -6.34 15.44 8.60
C GLY A 15 -5.36 16.50 9.14
N VAL A 16 -5.44 16.85 10.43
CA VAL A 16 -4.53 17.81 11.07
C VAL A 16 -3.15 17.17 11.28
N THR A 17 -3.12 15.91 11.74
CA THR A 17 -1.90 15.12 11.86
C THR A 17 -2.00 13.82 11.08
N TRP A 18 -0.87 13.38 10.54
CA TRP A 18 -0.75 12.17 9.73
C TRP A 18 0.38 11.30 10.24
N GLN A 19 0.10 10.02 10.43
CA GLN A 19 1.07 8.99 10.78
C GLN A 19 1.28 8.06 9.59
N ARG A 20 2.53 7.74 9.26
CA ARG A 20 2.81 6.66 8.31
C ARG A 20 2.55 5.32 8.97
N VAL A 21 1.55 4.59 8.46
CA VAL A 21 1.08 3.33 9.05
C VAL A 21 1.45 2.09 8.24
N LEU A 22 1.81 2.27 6.96
CA LEU A 22 2.30 1.18 6.12
C LEU A 22 3.41 1.70 5.20
N TYR A 23 4.59 1.11 5.33
CA TYR A 23 5.77 1.39 4.51
C TYR A 23 6.52 0.10 4.27
N LYS A 24 7.05 -0.07 3.06
CA LYS A 24 7.85 -1.25 2.68
C LYS A 24 9.29 -0.87 2.42
N ASP A 25 9.52 0.02 1.47
CA ASP A 25 10.83 0.53 1.07
C ASP A 25 10.69 1.85 0.29
N ALA A 26 11.82 2.41 -0.14
CA ALA A 26 11.88 3.70 -0.82
C ALA A 26 11.34 3.66 -2.27
N ASP A 27 11.00 2.48 -2.79
CA ASP A 27 10.58 2.26 -4.17
C ASP A 27 9.10 1.91 -4.30
N THR A 28 8.48 1.55 -3.19
CA THR A 28 7.11 1.05 -3.14
C THR A 28 6.17 2.10 -2.54
N GLY A 29 5.22 2.56 -3.36
CA GLY A 29 4.20 3.55 -2.97
C GLY A 29 2.86 2.91 -2.63
N GLY A 30 1.98 3.68 -1.97
CA GLY A 30 0.57 3.32 -1.83
C GLY A 30 -0.18 3.55 -3.13
N SER A 31 -0.98 2.57 -3.56
CA SER A 31 -1.77 2.65 -4.80
C SER A 31 -3.26 2.82 -4.55
N ALA A 32 -3.80 2.20 -3.49
CA ALA A 32 -5.21 2.29 -3.13
C ALA A 32 -5.43 1.98 -1.64
N VAL A 33 -6.51 2.52 -1.08
CA VAL A 33 -7.00 2.20 0.27
C VAL A 33 -8.52 2.03 0.20
N ALA A 34 -9.05 1.00 0.85
CA ALA A 34 -10.49 0.77 0.98
C ALA A 34 -10.83 0.35 2.42
N ILE A 35 -11.89 0.94 2.97
CA ILE A 35 -12.42 0.60 4.30
C ILE A 35 -13.68 -0.25 4.10
N ASP A 36 -13.84 -1.31 4.88
CA ASP A 36 -15.09 -2.07 4.91
C ASP A 36 -16.20 -1.21 5.56
N PRO A 37 -17.27 -0.86 4.83
CA PRO A 37 -18.32 0.02 5.35
C PRO A 37 -19.15 -0.63 6.47
N SER A 38 -19.14 -1.97 6.58
CA SER A 38 -19.82 -2.70 7.64
C SER A 38 -18.97 -2.86 8.90
N GLN A 39 -17.65 -2.87 8.75
CA GLN A 39 -16.68 -3.08 9.81
C GLN A 39 -15.47 -2.16 9.60
N PRO A 40 -15.53 -0.88 10.01
CA PRO A 40 -14.51 0.12 9.69
C PRO A 40 -13.10 -0.17 10.23
N ASP A 41 -12.97 -1.08 11.21
CA ASP A 41 -11.69 -1.58 11.69
C ASP A 41 -10.95 -2.41 10.62
N ILE A 42 -11.69 -2.95 9.64
CA ILE A 42 -11.14 -3.68 8.51
C ILE A 42 -10.80 -2.71 7.38
N VAL A 43 -9.51 -2.61 7.08
CA VAL A 43 -8.98 -1.75 6.01
C VAL A 43 -8.06 -2.57 5.10
N TYR A 44 -8.18 -2.34 3.80
CA TYR A 44 -7.31 -2.92 2.78
C TYR A 44 -6.47 -1.83 2.12
N ALA A 45 -5.21 -2.14 1.82
CA ALA A 45 -4.31 -1.24 1.13
C ALA A 45 -3.49 -1.98 0.07
N GLY A 46 -3.41 -1.39 -1.13
CA GLY A 46 -2.51 -1.82 -2.19
C GLY A 46 -1.20 -1.04 -2.12
N LEU A 47 -0.08 -1.74 -2.25
CA LEU A 47 1.22 -1.16 -2.50
C LEU A 47 1.69 -1.53 -3.91
N TRP A 48 2.36 -0.60 -4.60
CA TRP A 48 2.95 -0.84 -5.91
C TRP A 48 4.37 -0.28 -5.98
N GLN A 49 5.30 -1.13 -6.39
CA GLN A 49 6.66 -0.72 -6.69
C GLN A 49 6.70 -0.11 -8.10
N SER A 50 6.72 1.23 -8.14
CA SER A 50 6.73 1.99 -9.39
C SER A 50 7.54 3.27 -9.27
N ARG A 51 8.39 3.50 -10.27
CA ARG A 51 9.19 4.70 -10.47
C ARG A 51 8.72 5.35 -11.78
N LEU A 52 8.54 6.67 -11.77
CA LEU A 52 8.26 7.48 -12.95
C LEU A 52 9.38 8.50 -13.06
N GLY A 53 10.30 8.29 -14.00
CA GLY A 53 11.39 9.23 -14.24
C GLY A 53 12.04 8.94 -15.59
N PRO A 54 12.31 9.95 -16.44
CA PRO A 54 12.80 9.78 -17.83
C PRO A 54 14.08 8.95 -18.01
N TRP A 55 14.78 8.60 -16.92
CA TRP A 55 15.99 7.77 -16.88
C TRP A 55 16.09 6.87 -15.64
N GLU A 56 15.05 6.81 -14.80
CA GLU A 56 15.13 6.14 -13.48
C GLU A 56 14.63 4.69 -13.49
N ASP A 57 13.86 4.32 -14.50
CA ASP A 57 13.14 3.05 -14.58
C ASP A 57 13.58 2.16 -15.75
N LYS A 58 14.39 2.65 -16.71
CA LYS A 58 14.64 1.93 -17.98
C LYS A 58 13.35 1.46 -18.69
N ASN A 59 12.21 2.12 -18.47
CA ASN A 59 10.84 1.68 -18.82
C ASN A 59 10.32 0.43 -18.07
N GLU A 60 10.90 0.06 -16.93
CA GLU A 60 10.43 -1.04 -16.07
C GLU A 60 9.40 -0.53 -15.05
N PHE A 61 8.11 -0.76 -15.35
CA PHE A 61 6.98 -0.43 -14.46
C PHE A 61 6.48 -1.63 -13.64
N GLN A 62 7.22 -2.75 -13.63
CA GLN A 62 6.76 -4.06 -13.16
C GLN A 62 7.49 -4.54 -11.90
N GLY A 63 7.75 -3.63 -10.95
CA GLY A 63 8.35 -4.04 -9.68
C GLY A 63 7.42 -5.00 -8.92
N THR A 64 7.93 -6.17 -8.54
CA THR A 64 7.21 -7.20 -7.77
C THR A 64 7.26 -6.97 -6.26
N GLY A 65 7.79 -5.82 -5.82
CA GLY A 65 7.83 -5.41 -4.42
C GLY A 65 6.49 -4.85 -3.92
N GLY A 66 5.40 -4.95 -4.68
CA GLY A 66 4.08 -4.49 -4.27
C GLY A 66 3.40 -5.40 -3.26
N GLY A 67 2.07 -5.43 -3.31
CA GLY A 67 1.24 -6.40 -2.59
C GLY A 67 -0.05 -5.81 -2.04
N LEU A 68 -0.95 -6.70 -1.61
CA LEU A 68 -2.17 -6.35 -0.91
C LEU A 68 -1.98 -6.57 0.60
N PHE A 69 -2.44 -5.61 1.40
CA PHE A 69 -2.32 -5.64 2.85
C PHE A 69 -3.70 -5.46 3.48
N LYS A 70 -3.89 -6.12 4.62
CA LYS A 70 -5.10 -6.03 5.44
C LYS A 70 -4.76 -5.59 6.85
N SER A 71 -5.54 -4.65 7.37
CA SER A 71 -5.62 -4.28 8.78
C SER A 71 -6.96 -4.74 9.35
N THR A 72 -6.97 -5.02 10.65
CA THR A 72 -8.18 -5.35 11.43
C THR A 72 -8.28 -4.51 12.71
N ASP A 73 -7.55 -3.39 12.75
CA ASP A 73 -7.44 -2.47 13.90
C ASP A 73 -7.45 -1.00 13.44
N GLY A 74 -8.23 -0.71 12.39
CA GLY A 74 -8.42 0.64 11.85
C GLY A 74 -7.19 1.21 11.13
N GLY A 75 -6.33 0.34 10.61
CA GLY A 75 -5.10 0.73 9.89
C GLY A 75 -3.90 0.97 10.80
N THR A 76 -3.90 0.48 12.05
CA THR A 76 -2.76 0.63 12.97
C THR A 76 -1.67 -0.39 12.67
N THR A 77 -2.06 -1.64 12.45
CA THR A 77 -1.17 -2.73 12.03
C THR A 77 -1.67 -3.37 10.74
N TRP A 78 -0.73 -3.87 9.95
CA TRP A 78 -0.99 -4.39 8.61
C TRP A 78 -0.33 -5.75 8.44
N LYS A 79 -1.06 -6.66 7.79
CA LYS A 79 -0.56 -7.99 7.42
C LYS A 79 -0.66 -8.16 5.91
N PRO A 80 0.35 -8.76 5.25
CA PRO A 80 0.26 -9.10 3.84
C PRO A 80 -0.88 -10.11 3.64
N LEU A 81 -1.69 -9.90 2.60
CA LEU A 81 -2.78 -10.78 2.22
C LEU A 81 -2.32 -11.69 1.10
N THR A 82 -1.87 -12.90 1.47
CA THR A 82 -1.32 -13.90 0.53
C THR A 82 -2.26 -15.08 0.29
N ALA A 83 -3.40 -15.14 0.99
CA ALA A 83 -4.36 -16.22 0.94
C ALA A 83 -5.81 -15.68 0.86
N GLY A 84 -6.73 -16.53 0.41
CA GLY A 84 -8.15 -16.14 0.21
C GLY A 84 -8.38 -15.26 -1.01
N LEU A 85 -7.40 -15.17 -1.90
CA LEU A 85 -7.48 -14.41 -3.16
C LEU A 85 -7.97 -15.31 -4.30
N PRO A 86 -8.64 -14.74 -5.32
CA PRO A 86 -8.97 -15.46 -6.53
C PRO A 86 -7.70 -16.02 -7.20
N PRO A 87 -7.75 -17.21 -7.82
CA PRO A 87 -6.57 -17.88 -8.37
C PRO A 87 -5.89 -17.15 -9.55
N ASN A 88 -6.57 -16.19 -10.17
CA ASN A 88 -6.09 -15.48 -11.36
C ASN A 88 -5.68 -14.02 -11.08
N LEU A 89 -5.24 -13.73 -9.85
CA LEU A 89 -4.86 -12.37 -9.47
C LEU A 89 -3.42 -12.07 -9.94
N VAL A 90 -3.26 -11.03 -10.77
CA VAL A 90 -1.97 -10.69 -11.42
C VAL A 90 -1.18 -9.61 -10.64
N GLN A 91 -1.83 -8.88 -9.73
CA GLN A 91 -1.30 -7.61 -9.19
C GLN A 91 -1.05 -7.58 -7.67
N ALA A 92 -1.26 -8.68 -6.93
CA ALA A 92 -1.08 -8.70 -5.47
C ALA A 92 0.21 -9.41 -5.01
N ASN A 93 1.26 -9.35 -5.82
CA ASN A 93 2.56 -9.96 -5.51
C ASN A 93 3.50 -8.94 -4.86
#